data_AF-A0A496V4M4-F1
#
_entry.id   AF-A0A496V4M4-F1
#
_cell.length_a   1.000
_cell.length_b   1.000
_cell.length_c   1.000
_cell.angle_alpha   90.00
_cell.angle_beta   90.00
_cell.angle_gamma   90.00
#
_symmetry.space_group_name_H-M   'P 1'
#
loop_
_entity.id
_entity.type
_entity.pdbx_description
1 polymer ?
#
loop_
_entity_poly.entity_id
_entity_poly.type
_entity_poly.pdbx_seq_one_letter_code
_entity_poly.pdbx_strand_id
1 'polypeptide(L)'
;MLEIQQTDAIKSPARPLKEVLDEASVSKERLTLVYNNQLFLAVVPIEDVRVIEQLEDCIDNANADDALKEGGDLIPLEQLEKELGL
;
A
#
# COMPACT_ATOMS: atom_id res chain seq x y z
N MET A 1 13.29 17.82 -1.71
CA MET A 1 14.23 17.02 -0.90
C MET A 1 13.39 16.25 0.09
N LEU A 2 13.08 14.98 -0.19
CA LEU A 2 12.37 14.11 0.74
C LEU A 2 13.42 13.58 1.72
N GLU A 3 13.50 14.20 2.90
CA GLU A 3 14.24 13.63 4.02
C GLU A 3 13.45 12.44 4.57
N ILE A 4 13.89 11.23 4.22
CA ILE A 4 13.52 10.03 4.93
C ILE A 4 14.35 10.05 6.23
N GLN A 5 13.79 10.63 7.29
CA GLN A 5 14.44 10.62 8.60
C GLN A 5 14.13 9.31 9.34
N GLN A 6 15.24 8.60 9.57
CA GLN A 6 15.51 7.64 10.64
C GLN A 6 14.99 6.20 10.53
N THR A 7 15.73 5.41 9.74
CA THR A 7 15.96 3.99 10.01
C THR A 7 16.99 3.84 11.14
N ASP A 8 16.56 4.04 12.38
CA ASP A 8 17.33 3.56 13.52
C ASP A 8 16.58 2.38 14.13
N ALA A 9 17.08 1.19 13.84
CA ALA A 9 16.79 -0.03 14.59
C ALA A 9 17.40 0.08 16.00
N ILE A 10 17.01 1.10 16.74
CA ILE A 10 17.27 1.23 18.17
C ILE A 10 16.00 0.72 18.83
N LYS A 11 16.13 -0.25 19.74
CA LYS A 11 15.06 -0.70 20.64
C LYS A 11 14.45 0.54 21.31
N SER A 12 13.42 1.12 20.69
CA SER A 12 12.61 2.14 21.32
C SER A 12 11.91 1.44 22.49
N PRO A 13 11.87 2.06 23.68
CA PRO A 13 11.07 1.52 24.79
C PRO A 13 9.65 1.27 24.28
N ALA A 14 8.97 0.26 24.83
CA ALA A 14 7.60 -0.07 24.43
C ALA A 14 6.70 1.17 24.63
N ARG A 15 6.46 1.92 23.54
CA ARG A 15 5.58 3.08 23.53
C ARG A 15 4.13 2.59 23.56
N PRO A 16 3.23 3.29 24.27
CA PRO A 16 1.81 2.98 24.19
C PRO A 16 1.31 3.09 22.76
N LEU A 17 0.51 2.12 22.29
CA LEU A 17 -0.05 2.15 20.94
C LEU A 17 -0.83 3.46 20.67
N LYS A 18 -1.48 4.02 21.69
CA LYS A 18 -2.20 5.30 21.58
C LYS A 18 -1.30 6.44 21.09
N GLU A 19 -0.07 6.54 21.59
CA GLU A 19 0.86 7.60 21.20
C GLU A 19 1.22 7.48 19.71
N VAL A 20 1.50 6.27 19.25
CA VAL A 20 1.77 5.99 17.82
C VAL A 20 0.57 6.34 16.94
N LEU A 21 -0.65 6.06 17.41
CA LEU A 21 -1.87 6.41 16.67
C LEU A 21 -2.14 7.92 16.67
N ASP A 22 -1.84 8.62 17.76
CA ASP A 22 -1.96 10.09 17.83
C ASP A 22 -0.95 10.76 16.88
N GLU A 23 0.31 10.29 16.81
CA GLU A 23 1.32 10.77 15.87
C GLU A 23 0.85 10.63 14.40
N ALA A 24 0.29 9.48 14.05
CA ALA A 24 -0.22 9.25 12.70
C ALA A 24 -1.51 10.03 12.39
N SER A 25 -2.43 10.17 13.34
CA SER A 25 -3.73 10.81 13.10
C SER A 25 -3.70 12.33 13.20
N VAL A 26 -2.95 12.87 14.17
CA VAL A 26 -2.89 14.30 14.50
C VAL A 26 -1.70 14.96 13.82
N SER A 27 -0.49 14.43 14.03
CA SER A 27 0.75 14.98 13.45
C SER A 27 0.94 14.58 11.99
N LYS A 28 0.15 13.63 11.50
CA LYS A 28 0.22 13.06 10.14
C LYS A 28 1.57 12.41 9.84
N GLU A 29 2.21 11.86 10.87
CA GLU A 29 3.48 11.15 10.74
C GLU A 29 3.27 9.73 10.19
N ARG A 30 4.28 9.21 9.48
CA ARG A 30 4.31 7.85 8.95
C ARG A 30 5.35 7.07 9.73
N LEU A 31 4.92 6.01 10.40
CA LEU A 31 5.77 5.25 11.31
C LEU A 31 5.84 3.79 10.89
N THR A 32 6.98 3.16 11.21
CA THR A 32 7.15 1.71 11.04
C THR A 32 7.57 1.08 12.36
N LEU A 33 7.05 -0.11 12.63
CA LEU A 33 7.43 -0.95 13.76
C LEU A 33 8.12 -2.20 13.24
N VAL A 34 9.34 -2.41 13.72
CA VAL A 34 10.13 -3.60 13.45
C VAL A 34 10.05 -4.53 14.67
N TYR A 35 9.59 -5.75 14.48
CA TYR A 35 9.51 -6.78 15.51
C TYR A 35 10.33 -8.00 15.07
N ASN A 36 11.21 -8.51 15.94
CA ASN A 36 12.13 -9.61 15.62
C ASN A 36 12.92 -9.39 14.31
N ASN A 37 13.48 -8.19 14.10
CA ASN A 37 14.20 -7.79 12.88
C ASN A 37 13.37 -7.84 11.58
N GLN A 38 12.04 -7.93 11.68
CA GLN A 38 11.13 -7.91 10.56
C GLN A 38 10.23 -6.67 10.63
N LEU A 39 10.05 -5.99 9.49
CA LEU A 39 9.02 -4.96 9.36
C LEU A 39 7.66 -5.61 9.63
N PHE A 40 7.00 -5.18 10.71
CA PHE A 40 5.80 -5.84 11.22
C PHE A 40 4.55 -4.98 10.99
N LEU A 41 4.67 -3.67 11.19
CA LEU A 41 3.55 -2.75 11.06
C LEU A 41 4.01 -1.43 10.46
N ALA A 42 3.23 -0.89 9.53
CA ALA A 42 3.30 0.50 9.12
C ALA A 42 2.03 1.20 9.62
N VAL A 43 2.19 2.37 10.23
CA VAL A 43 1.07 3.23 10.64
C VAL A 43 1.18 4.50 9.81
N VAL A 44 0.13 4.75 9.03
CA VAL A 44 0.04 5.90 8.14
C VAL A 44 -1.31 6.59 8.33
N PRO A 45 -1.41 7.90 8.05
CA PRO A 45 -2.68 8.57 7.92
C PRO A 45 -3.59 7.85 6.90
N ILE A 46 -4.88 7.75 7.19
CA ILE A 46 -5.84 7.09 6.29
C ILE A 46 -5.92 7.81 4.93
N GLU A 47 -5.62 9.11 4.90
CA GLU A 47 -5.60 9.89 3.68
C GLU A 47 -4.53 9.43 2.70
N ASP A 48 -3.37 8.96 3.20
CA ASP A 48 -2.31 8.44 2.33
C ASP A 48 -2.74 7.15 1.64
N VAL A 49 -3.43 6.27 2.36
CA VAL A 49 -3.99 5.03 1.79
C VAL A 49 -4.97 5.37 0.67
N ARG A 50 -5.86 6.33 0.90
CA ARG A 50 -6.84 6.76 -0.12
C ARG A 50 -6.19 7.35 -1.36
N VAL A 51 -5.09 8.09 -1.21
CA VAL A 51 -4.35 8.63 -2.37
C VAL A 51 -3.70 7.49 -3.16
N ILE A 52 -3.14 6.49 -2.48
CA ILE A 52 -2.55 5.32 -3.15
C ILE A 52 -3.64 4.55 -3.90
N GLU A 53 -4.79 4.27 -3.26
CA GLU A 53 -5.93 3.61 -3.90
C GLU A 53 -6.39 4.38 -5.16
N GLN A 54 -6.51 5.71 -5.09
CA GLN A 54 -6.89 6.51 -6.26
C GLN A 54 -5.86 6.45 -7.39
N LEU A 55 -4.56 6.40 -7.06
CA LEU A 55 -3.50 6.26 -8.05
C LEU A 55 -3.53 4.88 -8.70
N GLU A 56 -3.73 3.82 -7.92
CA GLU A 56 -3.89 2.45 -8.41
C GLU A 56 -5.10 2.36 -9.35
N ASP A 57 -6.27 2.87 -8.94
CA ASP A 57 -7.46 2.92 -9.80
C ASP A 57 -7.19 3.63 -11.13
N CYS A 58 -6.46 4.75 -11.11
CA CYS A 58 -6.11 5.47 -12.34
C CYS A 58 -5.21 4.64 -13.26
N ILE A 59 -4.19 3.97 -12.70
CA ILE A 59 -3.23 3.16 -13.47
C ILE A 59 -3.91 1.91 -14.02
N ASP A 60 -4.71 1.22 -13.20
CA ASP A 60 -5.40 -0.01 -13.60
C ASP A 60 -6.43 0.26 -14.70
N ASN A 61 -7.18 1.35 -14.60
CA ASN A 61 -8.10 1.76 -15.66
C ASN A 61 -7.35 2.12 -16.96
N ALA A 62 -6.24 2.83 -16.87
CA ALA A 62 -5.44 3.17 -18.05
C ALA A 62 -4.87 1.91 -18.73
N ASN A 63 -4.37 0.96 -17.94
CA ASN A 63 -3.87 -0.32 -18.43
C ASN A 63 -4.98 -1.15 -19.10
N ALA A 64 -6.18 -1.17 -18.50
CA ALA A 64 -7.34 -1.84 -19.09
C ALA A 64 -7.75 -1.21 -20.43
N ASP A 65 -7.79 0.13 -20.50
CA ASP A 65 -8.07 0.86 -21.73
C ASP A 65 -7.03 0.59 -22.82
N ASP A 66 -5.75 0.49 -22.46
CA ASP A 66 -4.68 0.19 -23.41
C ASP A 66 -4.72 -1.26 -23.89
N ALA A 67 -4.99 -2.23 -23.01
CA ALA A 67 -5.18 -3.63 -23.38
C ALA A 67 -6.35 -3.81 -24.38
N LEU A 68 -7.43 -3.03 -24.24
CA LEU A 68 -8.54 -3.03 -25.20
C LEU A 68 -8.12 -2.50 -26.59
N LYS A 69 -7.14 -1.60 -26.65
CA LYS A 69 -6.64 -1.01 -27.90
C LYS A 69 -5.60 -1.89 -28.60
N GLU A 70 -4.83 -2.69 -27.87
CA GLU A 70 -3.82 -3.60 -28.42
C GLU A 70 -4.42 -4.60 -29.42
N GLY A 71 -5.68 -4.97 -29.22
CA GLY A 71 -6.39 -5.96 -30.04
C GLY A 71 -5.84 -7.38 -29.85
N GLY A 72 -6.41 -8.34 -30.57
CA GLY A 72 -6.08 -9.76 -30.43
C GLY A 72 -7.31 -10.62 -30.13
N ASP A 73 -7.09 -11.92 -29.99
CA ASP A 73 -8.16 -12.85 -29.64
C ASP A 73 -8.53 -12.68 -28.17
N LEU A 74 -9.75 -12.24 -27.90
CA LEU A 74 -10.29 -12.17 -26.55
C LEU A 74 -10.64 -13.58 -26.07
N ILE A 75 -10.22 -13.92 -24.85
CA ILE A 75 -10.65 -15.14 -24.18
C ILE A 75 -12.00 -14.89 -23.49
N PRO A 76 -13.00 -15.78 -23.66
CA PRO A 76 -14.23 -15.74 -22.88
C PRO A 76 -13.93 -15.88 -21.38
N LEU A 77 -14.73 -15.22 -20.54
CA LEU A 77 -14.54 -15.24 -19.09
C LEU A 77 -14.58 -16.67 -18.54
N GLU A 78 -15.48 -17.52 -19.07
CA GLU A 78 -15.62 -18.92 -18.64
C GLU A 78 -14.37 -19.74 -18.95
N GLN A 79 -13.65 -19.40 -20.02
CA GLN A 79 -12.37 -20.04 -20.33
C GLN A 79 -11.28 -19.58 -19.37
N LEU A 80 -11.22 -18.28 -19.08
CA LEU A 80 -10.26 -17.70 -18.15
C LEU A 80 -10.41 -18.26 -16.73
N GLU A 81 -11.65 -18.33 -16.22
CA GLU A 81 -11.94 -18.88 -14.88
C GLU A 81 -11.45 -20.33 -14.76
N LYS A 82 -11.69 -21.13 -15.79
CA LYS A 82 -11.21 -22.52 -15.85
C LYS A 82 -9.69 -22.61 -15.85
N GLU A 83 -8.99 -21.72 -16.54
CA GLU A 83 -7.52 -21.68 -16.56
C GLU A 83 -6.92 -21.23 -15.23
N LEU A 84 -7.61 -20.34 -14.51
CA LEU A 84 -7.21 -19.85 -13.18
C LEU A 84 -7.62 -20.77 -12.02
N GLY A 85 -8.48 -21.78 -12.27
CA GLY A 85 -8.96 -22.70 -11.24
C GLY A 85 -9.94 -22.06 -10.26
N LEU A 86 -10.70 -21.07 -10.73
CA LEU A 86 -11.76 -20.38 -9.98
C LEU A 86 -13.12 -21.05 -10.14
#